data_AF-A0A653YFY5-F1
#
_entry.id   AF-A0A653YFY5-F1
#
_cell.length_a   1.000
_cell.length_b   1.000
_cell.length_c   1.000
_cell.angle_alpha   90.00
_cell.angle_beta   90.00
_cell.angle_gamma   90.00
#
_symmetry.space_group_name_H-M   'P 1'
#
loop_
_entity.id
_entity.type
_entity.pdbx_description
1 polymer ?
#
loop_
_entity_poly.entity_id
_entity_poly.type
_entity_poly.pdbx_seq_one_letter_code
_entity_poly.pdbx_strand_id
1 'polypeptide(L)'
;MKPIFSLFLFLISVSYNAQTDHLIIKRESNKYGVLNDGKIIVPVIYDSVKFEKKIISAKIDNHFDLYSLNGKIIALKAKKFFHLKNEEELQILNFRNQIEYIDNYGIKLEKLPFYSNYGISIFENIEEQIDFKKNIIKSLYPSSGAKNDTLRVIQYEQKIPKRIRLISFMNSHNSQFAINRSFFETLNRNFAVVKIKGKYGVWKYDENRMILSNIYDKIIAYNTHLILEKNGLFTIYPNLGKIPKYKRIFPYEYFFSRFETVDNKKGWVDRNGIEYYDN
;
A
#
# COMPACT_ATOMS: atom_id res chain seq x y z
N MET A 1 -15.80 -13.10 -74.81
CA MET A 1 -16.82 -13.29 -73.77
C MET A 1 -16.15 -13.87 -72.53
N LYS A 2 -16.17 -13.14 -71.40
CA LYS A 2 -15.89 -13.68 -70.05
C LYS A 2 -17.12 -14.46 -69.57
N PRO A 3 -17.00 -15.51 -68.73
CA PRO A 3 -17.14 -15.26 -67.28
C PRO A 3 -16.29 -16.13 -66.33
N ILE A 4 -15.97 -15.49 -65.19
CA ILE A 4 -16.10 -15.96 -63.80
C ILE A 4 -15.15 -17.09 -63.35
N PHE A 5 -13.94 -16.66 -62.97
CA PHE A 5 -13.22 -17.25 -61.85
C PHE A 5 -14.09 -17.07 -60.59
N SER A 6 -14.78 -18.13 -60.18
CA SER A 6 -15.51 -18.18 -58.92
C SER A 6 -14.48 -18.23 -57.79
N LEU A 7 -14.11 -17.02 -57.34
CA LEU A 7 -13.34 -16.75 -56.15
C LEU A 7 -14.17 -17.23 -54.95
N PHE A 8 -14.01 -18.50 -54.57
CA PHE A 8 -14.53 -19.05 -53.33
C PHE A 8 -13.67 -18.50 -52.19
N LEU A 9 -13.87 -17.21 -51.91
CA LEU A 9 -13.45 -16.55 -50.69
C LEU A 9 -14.33 -17.14 -49.59
N PHE A 10 -13.90 -18.27 -49.03
CA PHE A 10 -14.39 -18.73 -47.74
C PHE A 10 -13.94 -17.66 -46.74
N LEU A 11 -14.80 -16.65 -46.58
CA LEU A 11 -14.81 -15.76 -45.44
C LEU A 11 -14.95 -16.68 -44.23
N ILE A 12 -13.81 -17.08 -43.66
CA ILE A 12 -13.74 -17.53 -42.28
C ILE A 12 -14.05 -16.27 -41.48
N SER A 13 -15.32 -15.97 -41.36
CA SER A 13 -15.87 -15.09 -40.35
C SER A 13 -15.59 -15.78 -39.02
N VAL A 14 -14.37 -15.62 -38.51
CA VAL A 14 -14.08 -15.88 -37.11
C VAL A 14 -14.89 -14.84 -36.35
N SER A 15 -16.15 -15.15 -36.10
CA SER A 15 -16.95 -14.47 -35.11
C SER A 15 -16.26 -14.75 -33.79
N TYR A 16 -15.35 -13.86 -33.40
CA TYR A 16 -14.92 -13.72 -32.02
C TYR A 16 -16.17 -13.30 -31.22
N ASN A 17 -17.03 -14.28 -30.94
CA ASN A 17 -17.99 -14.16 -29.87
C ASN A 17 -17.13 -14.01 -28.62
N ALA A 18 -17.01 -12.77 -28.14
CA ALA A 18 -16.53 -12.51 -26.80
C ALA A 18 -17.54 -13.17 -25.85
N GLN A 19 -17.35 -14.46 -25.59
CA GLN A 19 -18.12 -15.21 -24.62
C GLN A 19 -17.79 -14.56 -23.27
N THR A 20 -18.75 -13.81 -22.75
CA THR A 20 -18.66 -13.25 -21.40
C THR A 20 -18.78 -14.43 -20.45
N ASP A 21 -17.70 -14.76 -19.73
CA ASP A 21 -17.73 -15.79 -18.69
C ASP A 21 -18.89 -15.52 -17.73
N HIS A 22 -19.86 -16.44 -17.64
CA HIS A 22 -20.99 -16.32 -16.72
C HIS A 22 -20.63 -16.96 -15.38
N LEU A 23 -19.93 -16.19 -14.54
CA LEU A 23 -19.57 -16.60 -13.19
C LEU A 23 -20.77 -16.44 -12.24
N ILE A 24 -21.16 -17.52 -11.56
CA ILE A 24 -22.29 -17.55 -10.62
C ILE A 24 -21.83 -18.11 -9.28
N ILE A 25 -22.11 -17.40 -8.18
CA ILE A 25 -21.91 -17.95 -6.83
C ILE A 25 -22.99 -19.00 -6.57
N LYS A 26 -22.57 -20.23 -6.29
CA LYS A 26 -23.45 -21.35 -5.93
C LYS A 26 -23.47 -21.52 -4.41
N ARG A 27 -24.66 -21.71 -3.83
CA ARG A 27 -24.84 -21.96 -2.40
C ARG A 27 -25.59 -23.28 -2.17
N GLU A 28 -25.01 -24.17 -1.36
CA GLU A 28 -25.63 -25.43 -0.92
C GLU A 28 -25.31 -25.66 0.55
N SER A 29 -26.29 -26.01 1.38
CA SER A 29 -26.08 -26.34 2.80
C SER A 29 -25.23 -25.31 3.58
N ASN A 30 -25.46 -24.01 3.33
CA ASN A 30 -24.70 -22.88 3.89
C ASN A 30 -23.22 -22.80 3.51
N LYS A 31 -22.78 -23.58 2.53
CA LYS A 31 -21.48 -23.46 1.90
C LYS A 31 -21.60 -22.79 0.53
N TYR A 32 -20.50 -22.22 0.06
CA TYR A 32 -20.41 -21.43 -1.15
C TYR A 32 -19.33 -21.98 -2.08
N GLY A 33 -19.59 -21.89 -3.39
CA GLY A 33 -18.65 -22.19 -4.47
C GLY A 33 -18.94 -21.29 -5.68
N VAL A 34 -18.31 -21.58 -6.81
CA VAL A 34 -18.49 -20.80 -8.06
C VAL A 34 -18.69 -21.74 -9.24
N LEU A 35 -19.68 -21.41 -10.06
CA LEU A 35 -19.88 -21.97 -11.39
C LEU A 35 -19.33 -21.02 -12.46
N ASN A 36 -18.75 -21.57 -13.52
CA ASN A 36 -18.57 -20.88 -14.81
C ASN A 36 -19.31 -21.69 -15.88
N ASP A 37 -20.28 -21.09 -16.56
CA ASP A 37 -21.13 -21.75 -17.57
C ASP A 37 -21.71 -23.09 -17.08
N GLY A 38 -22.20 -23.10 -15.83
CA GLY A 38 -22.79 -24.29 -15.18
C GLY A 38 -21.79 -25.30 -14.62
N LYS A 39 -20.49 -25.18 -14.92
CA LYS A 39 -19.43 -26.05 -14.38
C LYS A 39 -18.89 -25.51 -13.06
N ILE A 40 -18.78 -26.35 -12.03
CA ILE A 40 -18.13 -25.99 -10.76
C ILE A 40 -16.64 -25.74 -10.99
N ILE A 41 -16.19 -24.51 -10.71
CA ILE A 41 -14.78 -24.09 -10.79
C ILE A 41 -14.18 -23.79 -9.41
N VAL A 42 -15.04 -23.49 -8.41
CA VAL A 42 -14.68 -23.41 -6.99
C VAL A 42 -15.65 -24.30 -6.21
N PRO A 43 -15.17 -25.29 -5.44
CA PRO A 43 -16.05 -26.27 -4.78
C PRO A 43 -16.96 -25.62 -3.74
N VAL A 44 -18.17 -26.18 -3.54
CA VAL A 44 -19.19 -25.65 -2.61
C VAL A 44 -18.89 -26.10 -1.16
N ILE A 45 -17.74 -25.69 -0.64
CA ILE A 45 -17.25 -26.06 0.71
C ILE A 45 -16.88 -24.86 1.58
N TYR A 46 -16.88 -23.65 1.01
CA TYR A 46 -16.40 -22.43 1.66
C TYR A 46 -17.50 -21.75 2.48
N ASP A 47 -17.12 -21.04 3.54
CA ASP A 47 -18.04 -20.25 4.36
C ASP A 47 -18.47 -18.95 3.68
N SER A 48 -17.64 -18.42 2.79
CA SER A 48 -17.99 -17.30 1.91
C SER A 48 -17.10 -17.26 0.67
N VAL A 49 -17.62 -16.71 -0.42
CA VAL A 49 -16.89 -16.47 -1.66
C VAL A 49 -17.11 -15.02 -2.11
N LYS A 50 -16.06 -14.38 -2.64
CA LYS A 50 -16.13 -13.03 -3.22
C LYS A 50 -15.36 -12.97 -4.53
N PHE A 51 -15.91 -12.22 -5.49
CA PHE A 51 -15.17 -11.81 -6.68
C PHE A 51 -14.37 -10.54 -6.34
N GLU A 52 -13.06 -10.62 -6.46
CA GLU A 52 -12.15 -9.53 -6.17
C GLU A 52 -11.30 -9.24 -7.41
N LYS A 53 -11.79 -8.32 -8.23
CA LYS A 53 -11.11 -7.90 -9.47
C LYS A 53 -10.91 -9.10 -10.41
N LYS A 54 -9.67 -9.60 -10.53
CA LYS A 54 -9.28 -10.71 -11.42
C LYS A 54 -9.15 -12.06 -10.69
N ILE A 55 -9.57 -12.14 -9.43
CA ILE A 55 -9.52 -13.39 -8.64
C ILE A 55 -10.85 -13.66 -7.94
N ILE A 56 -11.00 -14.89 -7.47
CA ILE A 56 -12.05 -15.34 -6.57
C ILE A 56 -11.38 -15.62 -5.23
N SER A 57 -11.83 -14.98 -4.16
CA SER A 57 -11.42 -15.28 -2.79
C SER A 57 -12.47 -16.17 -2.13
N ALA A 58 -12.06 -17.33 -1.63
CA ALA A 58 -12.91 -18.32 -1.01
C ALA A 58 -12.45 -18.54 0.43
N LYS A 59 -13.27 -18.15 1.41
CA LYS A 59 -12.92 -18.21 2.83
C LYS A 59 -13.45 -19.50 3.46
N ILE A 60 -12.60 -20.22 4.16
CA ILE A 60 -12.97 -21.37 5.01
C ILE A 60 -12.27 -21.23 6.36
N ASP A 61 -13.06 -21.28 7.43
CA ASP A 61 -12.63 -20.99 8.80
C ASP A 61 -11.91 -19.63 8.89
N ASN A 62 -10.60 -19.66 9.20
CA ASN A 62 -9.75 -18.50 9.41
C ASN A 62 -8.73 -18.28 8.27
N HIS A 63 -8.94 -18.90 7.11
CA HIS A 63 -8.05 -18.74 5.95
C HIS A 63 -8.82 -18.57 4.64
N PHE A 64 -8.07 -18.27 3.59
CA PHE A 64 -8.54 -18.06 2.24
C PHE A 64 -7.83 -19.00 1.27
N ASP A 65 -8.60 -19.57 0.36
CA ASP A 65 -8.11 -20.13 -0.89
C ASP A 65 -8.43 -19.13 -2.00
N LEU A 66 -7.45 -18.89 -2.87
CA LEU A 66 -7.52 -17.92 -3.95
C LEU A 66 -7.53 -18.67 -5.28
N TYR A 67 -8.44 -18.28 -6.16
CA TYR A 67 -8.59 -18.85 -7.48
C TYR A 67 -8.56 -17.73 -8.53
N SER A 68 -8.09 -18.04 -9.73
CA SER A 68 -8.35 -17.20 -10.89
C SER A 68 -9.82 -17.31 -11.31
N LEU A 69 -10.28 -16.43 -12.20
CA LEU A 69 -11.66 -16.44 -12.70
C LEU A 69 -12.03 -17.74 -13.45
N ASN A 70 -11.06 -18.51 -13.95
CA ASN A 70 -11.29 -19.81 -14.58
C ASN A 70 -11.18 -21.02 -13.60
N GLY A 71 -11.03 -20.77 -12.29
CA GLY A 71 -10.96 -21.83 -11.27
C GLY A 71 -9.58 -22.44 -11.03
N LYS A 72 -8.51 -21.90 -11.64
CA LYS A 72 -7.15 -22.35 -11.31
C LYS A 72 -6.79 -21.85 -9.92
N ILE A 73 -6.25 -22.72 -9.08
CA ILE A 73 -5.73 -22.36 -7.75
C ILE A 73 -4.54 -21.40 -7.92
N ILE A 74 -4.62 -20.26 -7.24
CA ILE A 74 -3.54 -19.25 -7.11
C ILE A 74 -2.78 -19.48 -5.80
N ALA A 75 -3.51 -19.62 -4.69
CA ALA A 75 -2.94 -19.87 -3.37
C ALA A 75 -3.91 -20.63 -2.48
N LEU A 76 -3.39 -21.51 -1.63
CA LEU A 76 -4.19 -22.24 -0.64
C LEU A 76 -3.77 -21.83 0.76
N LYS A 77 -4.74 -21.83 1.68
CA LYS A 77 -4.49 -21.56 3.11
C LYS A 77 -3.77 -20.24 3.38
N ALA A 78 -4.11 -19.20 2.62
CA ALA A 78 -3.65 -17.85 2.91
C ALA A 78 -4.29 -17.34 4.20
N LYS A 79 -3.49 -16.88 5.16
CA LYS A 79 -4.01 -16.22 6.38
C LYS A 79 -4.59 -14.85 6.05
N LYS A 80 -3.95 -14.14 5.12
CA LYS A 80 -4.33 -12.81 4.66
C LYS A 80 -3.71 -12.55 3.29
N PHE A 81 -4.34 -11.71 2.48
CA PHE A 81 -3.80 -11.24 1.22
C PHE A 81 -4.24 -9.81 0.94
N PHE A 82 -3.49 -9.12 0.07
CA PHE A 82 -3.78 -7.77 -0.39
C PHE A 82 -3.42 -7.63 -1.87
N HIS A 83 -4.24 -6.88 -2.61
CA HIS A 83 -3.92 -6.47 -3.98
C HIS A 83 -2.86 -5.36 -3.95
N LEU A 84 -1.84 -5.48 -4.78
CA LEU A 84 -0.83 -4.44 -5.00
C LEU A 84 -1.29 -3.44 -6.07
N LYS A 85 -0.38 -2.53 -6.47
CA LYS A 85 -0.69 -1.28 -7.19
C LYS A 85 -1.37 -1.47 -8.55
N ASN A 86 -1.05 -2.54 -9.28
CA ASN A 86 -1.61 -2.83 -10.59
C ASN A 86 -2.86 -3.73 -10.53
N GLU A 87 -3.30 -4.13 -9.34
CA GLU A 87 -4.47 -5.01 -9.15
C GLU A 87 -4.33 -6.43 -9.74
N GLU A 88 -3.19 -6.72 -10.35
CA GLU A 88 -2.82 -8.02 -10.92
C GLU A 88 -1.89 -8.79 -9.99
N GLU A 89 -1.19 -8.09 -9.09
CA GLU A 89 -0.28 -8.69 -8.13
C GLU A 89 -0.91 -8.75 -6.74
N LEU A 90 -0.61 -9.83 -6.03
CA LEU A 90 -1.05 -10.11 -4.68
C LEU A 90 0.16 -10.23 -3.76
N GLN A 91 0.07 -9.60 -2.58
CA GLN A 91 0.91 -9.95 -1.45
C GLN A 91 0.13 -10.88 -0.52
N ILE A 92 0.65 -12.08 -0.28
CA ILE A 92 -0.01 -13.14 0.47
C ILE A 92 0.81 -13.47 1.70
N LEU A 93 0.17 -13.51 2.87
CA LEU A 93 0.72 -14.14 4.06
C LEU A 93 0.21 -15.58 4.15
N ASN A 94 1.08 -16.55 3.86
CA ASN A 94 0.70 -17.95 3.81
C ASN A 94 0.57 -18.59 5.21
N PHE A 95 0.09 -19.83 5.28
CA PHE A 95 -0.09 -20.55 6.55
C PHE A 95 1.21 -20.78 7.34
N ARG A 96 2.37 -20.68 6.69
CA ARG A 96 3.71 -20.79 7.29
C ARG A 96 4.27 -19.44 7.76
N ASN A 97 3.46 -18.38 7.75
CA ASN A 97 3.87 -17.01 8.08
C ASN A 97 4.96 -16.44 7.15
N GLN A 98 4.98 -16.88 5.89
CA GLN A 98 5.86 -16.35 4.87
C GLN A 98 5.07 -15.43 3.94
N ILE A 99 5.72 -14.34 3.53
CA ILE A 99 5.18 -13.42 2.52
C ILE A 99 5.54 -13.96 1.14
N GLU A 100 4.53 -14.11 0.30
CA GLU A 100 4.65 -14.47 -1.11
C GLU A 100 4.08 -13.35 -1.98
N TYR A 101 4.69 -13.13 -3.13
CA TYR A 101 4.19 -12.25 -4.18
C TYR A 101 3.76 -13.13 -5.33
N ILE A 102 2.50 -13.01 -5.75
CA ILE A 102 1.93 -13.86 -6.79
C ILE A 102 1.09 -12.99 -7.71
N ASP A 103 1.15 -13.21 -9.02
CA ASP A 103 0.20 -12.58 -9.95
C ASP A 103 -1.20 -13.24 -9.90
N ASN A 104 -2.15 -12.68 -10.62
CA ASN A 104 -3.51 -13.19 -10.74
C ASN A 104 -3.63 -14.50 -11.56
N TYR A 105 -2.51 -15.02 -12.06
CA TYR A 105 -2.41 -16.31 -12.75
C TYR A 105 -1.79 -17.41 -11.86
N GLY A 106 -1.36 -17.08 -10.64
CA GLY A 106 -0.71 -18.01 -9.72
C GLY A 106 0.80 -18.13 -9.91
N ILE A 107 1.43 -17.24 -10.68
CA ILE A 107 2.88 -17.23 -10.90
C ILE A 107 3.52 -16.48 -9.74
N LYS A 108 4.45 -17.15 -9.04
CA LYS A 108 5.26 -16.51 -8.00
C LYS A 108 6.16 -15.47 -8.63
N LEU A 109 6.10 -14.26 -8.09
CA LEU A 109 6.92 -13.15 -8.50
C LEU A 109 8.15 -13.09 -7.58
N GLU A 110 9.28 -12.69 -8.15
CA GLU A 110 10.40 -12.27 -7.32
C GLU A 110 9.97 -11.09 -6.47
N LYS A 111 10.52 -11.01 -5.26
CA LYS A 111 10.30 -9.86 -4.39
C LYS A 111 10.77 -8.62 -5.13
N LEU A 112 9.83 -7.82 -5.62
CA LEU A 112 10.14 -6.52 -6.16
C LEU A 112 10.88 -5.74 -5.07
N PRO A 113 11.96 -5.02 -5.41
CA PRO A 113 12.64 -4.15 -4.47
C PRO A 113 11.60 -3.13 -3.98
N PHE A 114 11.03 -3.41 -2.82
CA PHE A 114 10.15 -2.46 -2.17
C PHE A 114 11.05 -1.37 -1.63
N TYR A 115 11.17 -0.28 -2.38
CA TYR A 115 11.71 0.97 -1.90
C TYR A 115 10.74 1.54 -0.87
N SER A 116 10.63 0.87 0.28
CA SER A 116 9.84 1.39 1.39
C SER A 116 10.33 2.80 1.64
N ASN A 117 11.65 3.01 1.76
CA ASN A 117 12.24 4.29 2.09
C ASN A 117 13.76 4.33 1.82
N TYR A 118 14.20 5.21 0.93
CA TYR A 118 15.43 6.00 1.08
C TYR A 118 15.27 7.25 0.21
N GLY A 119 14.83 8.36 0.83
CA GLY A 119 14.37 9.54 0.09
C GLY A 119 13.07 9.23 -0.69
N ILE A 120 12.21 10.14 -1.11
CA ILE A 120 12.53 11.36 -1.83
C ILE A 120 13.94 11.23 -2.42
N SER A 121 14.07 10.44 -3.49
CA SER A 121 14.76 11.01 -4.65
C SER A 121 14.06 12.36 -4.82
N ILE A 122 14.71 13.39 -4.30
CA ILE A 122 14.37 14.78 -4.52
C ILE A 122 14.09 14.78 -6.01
N PHE A 123 12.84 14.98 -6.41
CA PHE A 123 12.62 15.35 -7.79
C PHE A 123 13.56 16.54 -7.93
N GLU A 124 14.60 16.41 -8.76
CA GLU A 124 15.75 17.30 -8.86
C GLU A 124 15.38 18.74 -9.24
N ASN A 125 14.09 19.08 -9.21
CA ASN A 125 13.50 20.34 -9.62
C ASN A 125 12.62 21.00 -8.53
N ILE A 126 12.61 20.52 -7.28
CA ILE A 126 12.05 21.29 -6.14
C ILE A 126 13.21 21.72 -5.25
N GLU A 127 13.75 22.92 -5.47
CA GLU A 127 14.65 23.58 -4.52
C GLU A 127 13.86 24.09 -3.31
N GLU A 128 13.46 23.19 -2.42
CA GLU A 128 13.02 23.58 -1.07
C GLU A 128 14.25 23.96 -0.23
N GLN A 129 14.48 25.26 -0.05
CA GLN A 129 15.53 25.75 0.84
C GLN A 129 15.02 25.81 2.28
N ILE A 130 15.44 24.86 3.10
CA ILE A 130 15.18 24.87 4.54
C ILE A 130 16.31 25.66 5.22
N ASP A 131 16.01 26.84 5.75
CA ASP A 131 16.96 27.58 6.61
C ASP A 131 16.78 27.12 8.06
N PHE A 132 17.52 26.08 8.42
CA PHE A 132 17.53 25.52 9.79
C PHE A 132 17.98 26.53 10.85
N LYS A 133 18.77 27.56 10.50
CA LYS A 133 19.22 28.58 11.46
C LYS A 133 18.11 29.57 11.77
N LYS A 134 17.28 29.89 10.77
CA LYS A 134 16.17 30.83 10.92
C LYS A 134 14.85 30.17 11.29
N ASN A 135 14.77 28.84 11.31
CA ASN A 135 13.52 28.10 11.53
C ASN A 135 12.44 28.48 10.50
N ILE A 136 12.86 28.64 9.25
CA ILE A 136 12.00 29.00 8.12
C ILE A 136 12.06 27.86 7.10
N ILE A 137 10.89 27.39 6.69
CA ILE A 137 10.74 26.53 5.51
C ILE A 137 10.35 27.44 4.35
N LYS A 138 11.14 27.42 3.28
CA LYS A 138 10.79 28.05 2.00
C LYS A 138 10.61 26.98 0.95
N SER A 139 9.45 26.97 0.31
CA SER A 139 9.20 26.11 -0.85
C SER A 139 9.20 26.96 -2.11
N LEU A 140 10.06 26.60 -3.06
CA LEU A 140 10.07 27.19 -4.40
C LEU A 140 9.47 26.16 -5.36
N TYR A 141 8.33 26.50 -5.97
CA TYR A 141 7.74 25.69 -7.03
C TYR A 141 8.04 26.34 -8.38
N PRO A 142 8.73 25.64 -9.30
CA PRO A 142 8.69 26.03 -10.70
C PRO A 142 7.26 25.76 -11.22
N SER A 143 6.58 26.82 -11.65
CA SER A 143 5.29 26.70 -12.33
C SER A 143 5.51 26.05 -13.70
N SER A 144 5.20 24.75 -13.81
CA SER A 144 5.21 24.03 -15.09
C SER A 144 4.00 24.45 -15.92
N GLY A 145 4.06 25.63 -16.55
CA GLY A 145 2.99 26.12 -17.41
C GLY A 145 3.09 27.57 -17.89
N ALA A 146 3.97 28.39 -17.31
CA ALA A 146 4.14 29.76 -17.78
C ALA A 146 5.11 29.80 -18.97
N LYS A 147 4.56 29.82 -20.20
CA LYS A 147 5.32 30.04 -21.43
C LYS A 147 5.88 31.47 -21.59
N ASN A 148 5.70 32.37 -20.62
CA ASN A 148 6.21 33.75 -20.67
C ASN A 148 6.47 34.29 -19.25
N ASP A 149 7.75 34.57 -18.94
CA ASP A 149 8.35 35.57 -18.02
C ASP A 149 7.70 36.06 -16.72
N THR A 150 6.69 35.39 -16.19
CA THR A 150 6.21 35.65 -14.82
C THR A 150 6.15 34.36 -14.01
N LEU A 151 7.32 33.98 -13.49
CA LEU A 151 7.46 33.05 -12.37
C LEU A 151 6.65 33.63 -11.18
N ARG A 152 5.37 33.25 -11.06
CA ARG A 152 4.64 33.40 -9.79
C ARG A 152 5.15 32.35 -8.83
N VAL A 153 6.22 32.69 -8.11
CA VAL A 153 6.74 31.93 -6.98
C VAL A 153 5.71 32.04 -5.86
N ILE A 154 4.95 30.96 -5.60
CA ILE A 154 4.17 30.89 -4.38
C ILE A 154 5.14 30.59 -3.24
N GLN A 155 5.66 31.64 -2.62
CA GLN A 155 6.49 31.56 -1.43
C GLN A 155 5.58 31.44 -0.20
N TYR A 156 5.36 30.22 0.30
CA TYR A 156 4.87 30.07 1.66
C TYR A 156 6.07 30.17 2.61
N GLU A 157 6.10 31.23 3.42
CA GLU A 157 7.03 31.37 4.53
C GLU A 157 6.30 31.04 5.82
N GLN A 158 6.59 29.88 6.40
CA GLN A 158 6.08 29.53 7.72
C GLN A 158 7.20 29.61 8.76
N LYS A 159 7.03 30.51 9.74
CA LYS A 159 7.92 30.63 10.88
C LYS A 159 7.62 29.49 11.86
N ILE A 160 8.57 28.57 12.01
CA ILE A 160 8.51 27.56 13.06
C ILE A 160 8.84 28.25 14.40
N PRO A 161 8.12 27.96 15.49
CA PRO A 161 8.44 28.52 16.80
C PRO A 161 9.92 28.33 17.17
N LYS A 162 10.60 29.40 17.60
CA LYS A 162 12.06 29.43 17.87
C LYS A 162 12.56 28.32 18.81
N ARG A 163 11.70 27.83 19.71
CA ARG A 163 12.00 26.75 20.67
C ARG A 163 12.09 25.35 20.04
N ILE A 164 11.81 25.22 18.75
CA ILE A 164 11.73 23.96 18.04
C ILE A 164 12.97 23.81 17.16
N ARG A 165 13.61 22.64 17.23
CA ARG A 165 14.64 22.22 16.28
C ARG A 165 14.01 21.30 15.24
N LEU A 166 14.06 21.67 13.96
CA LEU A 166 13.62 20.85 12.84
C LEU A 166 14.63 19.72 12.58
N ILE A 167 14.14 18.48 12.41
CA ILE A 167 14.96 17.28 12.16
C ILE A 167 14.75 16.75 10.75
N SER A 168 13.49 16.63 10.33
CA SER A 168 13.10 16.14 9.01
C SER A 168 11.84 16.86 8.57
N PHE A 169 11.68 17.02 7.26
CA PHE A 169 10.54 17.67 6.64
C PHE A 169 9.99 16.79 5.52
N MET A 170 8.66 16.70 5.42
CA MET A 170 7.98 16.02 4.32
C MET A 170 6.80 16.87 3.87
N ASN A 171 6.81 17.24 2.59
CA ASN A 171 5.79 18.06 1.92
C ASN A 171 5.26 17.31 0.70
N SER A 172 3.98 17.46 0.40
CA SER A 172 3.45 17.07 -0.90
C SER A 172 2.41 18.06 -1.43
N HIS A 173 2.86 19.16 -2.04
CA HIS A 173 1.93 20.01 -2.79
C HIS A 173 1.56 19.45 -4.18
N ASN A 174 2.39 18.59 -4.78
CA ASN A 174 2.14 18.12 -6.17
C ASN A 174 1.97 16.59 -6.35
N SER A 175 1.98 15.77 -5.30
CA SER A 175 1.76 14.34 -5.49
C SER A 175 0.26 14.00 -5.50
N GLN A 176 -0.41 14.30 -6.61
CA GLN A 176 -1.58 13.52 -7.09
C GLN A 176 -1.17 12.08 -7.49
N PHE A 177 -0.16 11.50 -6.84
CA PHE A 177 -0.02 10.05 -6.84
C PHE A 177 -1.17 9.51 -6.00
N ALA A 178 -2.31 9.33 -6.67
CA ALA A 178 -3.37 8.43 -6.26
C ALA A 178 -2.83 7.00 -6.34
N ILE A 179 -1.79 6.69 -5.53
CA ILE A 179 -1.63 5.32 -5.06
C ILE A 179 -2.87 5.12 -4.21
N ASN A 180 -3.86 4.45 -4.80
CA ASN A 180 -5.17 4.12 -4.27
C ASN A 180 -5.22 4.28 -2.74
N ARG A 181 -5.53 5.51 -2.26
CA ARG A 181 -5.46 5.91 -0.84
C ARG A 181 -6.54 5.20 0.00
N SER A 182 -7.26 4.27 -0.61
CA SER A 182 -8.44 3.62 -0.08
C SER A 182 -8.15 2.46 0.86
N PHE A 183 -6.95 1.87 0.82
CA PHE A 183 -6.72 0.62 1.57
C PHE A 183 -6.29 0.83 3.03
N PHE A 184 -5.70 1.97 3.39
CA PHE A 184 -5.24 2.22 4.76
C PHE A 184 -4.96 3.71 5.02
N GLU A 185 -5.06 4.09 6.29
CA GLU A 185 -4.64 5.42 6.73
C GLU A 185 -3.15 5.62 6.46
N THR A 186 -2.85 6.67 5.70
CA THR A 186 -1.49 7.16 5.47
C THR A 186 -1.29 8.47 6.19
N LEU A 187 -0.08 8.69 6.72
CA LEU A 187 0.26 10.00 7.28
C LEU A 187 0.20 11.07 6.18
N ASN A 188 -0.65 12.08 6.37
CA ASN A 188 -0.73 13.22 5.46
C ASN A 188 0.66 13.90 5.39
N ARG A 189 1.14 14.14 4.17
CA ARG A 189 2.51 14.53 3.85
C ARG A 189 2.80 16.02 4.07
N ASN A 190 2.29 16.62 5.14
CA ASN A 190 2.59 18.00 5.50
C ASN A 190 3.06 18.07 6.96
N PHE A 191 4.17 17.42 7.26
CA PHE A 191 4.68 17.40 8.63
C PHE A 191 6.19 17.59 8.72
N ALA A 192 6.60 18.02 9.92
CA ALA A 192 7.96 18.12 10.35
C ALA A 192 8.18 17.22 11.57
N VAL A 193 9.24 16.41 11.54
CA VAL A 193 9.77 15.80 12.76
C VAL A 193 10.57 16.85 13.50
N VAL A 194 10.22 17.07 14.75
CA VAL A 194 10.76 18.16 15.57
C VAL A 194 11.36 17.62 16.86
N LYS A 195 12.40 18.29 17.37
CA LYS A 195 13.04 17.96 18.64
C LYS A 195 12.94 19.13 19.60
N ILE A 196 12.38 18.90 20.79
CA ILE A 196 12.22 19.89 21.87
C ILE A 196 12.72 19.24 23.16
N LYS A 197 13.66 19.90 23.85
CA LYS A 197 14.27 19.41 25.11
C LYS A 197 14.71 17.93 25.03
N GLY A 198 15.33 17.55 23.92
CA GLY A 198 15.85 16.18 23.73
C GLY A 198 14.83 15.17 23.20
N LYS A 199 13.52 15.44 23.25
CA LYS A 199 12.46 14.51 22.82
C LYS A 199 11.88 14.89 21.46
N TYR A 200 11.47 13.88 20.71
CA TYR A 200 10.91 14.01 19.36
C TYR A 200 9.40 14.08 19.40
N GLY A 201 8.84 14.88 18.50
CA GLY A 201 7.41 14.98 18.21
C GLY A 201 7.20 15.28 16.74
N VAL A 202 5.94 15.47 16.33
CA VAL A 202 5.58 15.78 14.94
C VAL A 202 4.68 16.98 14.89
N TRP A 203 5.13 17.99 14.16
CA TRP A 203 4.42 19.22 13.88
C TRP A 203 3.77 19.14 12.50
N LYS A 204 2.47 19.38 12.43
CA LYS A 204 1.73 19.51 11.17
C LYS A 204 1.63 20.99 10.84
N TYR A 205 2.31 21.41 9.77
CA TYR A 205 2.61 22.82 9.54
C TYR A 205 1.43 23.55 8.88
N ASP A 206 0.73 22.93 7.94
CA ASP A 206 -0.52 23.45 7.37
C ASP A 206 -1.60 23.71 8.44
N GLU A 207 -1.64 22.90 9.50
CA GLU A 207 -2.56 23.07 10.64
C GLU A 207 -1.95 23.83 11.83
N ASN A 208 -0.67 24.23 11.73
CA ASN A 208 0.06 24.93 12.78
C ASN A 208 -0.07 24.29 14.18
N ARG A 209 -0.02 22.96 14.28
CA ARG A 209 -0.17 22.22 15.55
C ARG A 209 0.69 20.97 15.66
N MET A 210 0.94 20.52 16.89
CA MET A 210 1.52 19.20 17.14
C MET A 210 0.48 18.10 16.89
N ILE A 211 0.82 17.09 16.10
CA ILE A 211 0.01 15.86 15.93
C ILE A 211 0.54 14.68 16.76
N LEU A 212 1.84 14.71 17.08
CA LEU A 212 2.50 13.82 18.05
C LEU A 212 3.30 14.67 19.03
N SER A 213 3.04 14.54 20.34
CA SER A 213 3.74 15.31 21.37
C SER A 213 5.23 14.97 21.45
N ASN A 214 6.03 15.89 22.01
CA ASN A 214 7.48 15.73 22.18
C ASN A 214 7.83 14.79 23.34
N ILE A 215 7.42 13.53 23.24
CA ILE A 215 7.60 12.51 24.28
C ILE A 215 8.41 11.29 23.81
N TYR A 216 8.75 11.24 22.52
CA TYR A 216 9.42 10.10 21.90
C TYR A 216 10.94 10.25 22.00
N ASP A 217 11.63 9.13 22.14
CA ASP A 217 13.09 9.07 22.15
C ASP A 217 13.67 9.18 20.75
N LYS A 218 12.92 8.68 19.76
CA LYS A 218 13.25 8.75 18.34
C LYS A 218 11.98 8.69 17.49
N ILE A 219 12.01 9.37 16.34
CA ILE A 219 11.02 9.24 15.29
C ILE A 219 11.77 9.07 13.97
N ILE A 220 11.47 7.99 13.25
CA ILE A 220 12.01 7.73 11.90
C ILE A 220 10.86 7.98 10.92
N ALA A 221 11.07 8.93 10.01
CA ALA A 221 10.07 9.31 9.03
C ALA A 221 10.19 8.49 7.76
N TYR A 222 9.04 8.05 7.26
CA TYR A 222 8.88 7.29 6.03
C TYR A 222 7.76 7.90 5.18
N ASN A 223 7.73 7.57 3.89
CA ASN A 223 6.83 8.23 2.92
C ASN A 223 5.34 8.18 3.26
N THR A 224 4.92 7.20 4.06
CA THR A 224 3.51 6.95 4.42
C THR A 224 3.25 6.80 5.91
N HIS A 225 4.31 6.70 6.72
CA HIS A 225 4.21 6.36 8.14
C HIS A 225 5.44 6.83 8.91
N LEU A 226 5.42 6.67 10.23
CA LEU A 226 6.53 6.93 11.12
C LEU A 226 6.79 5.69 11.97
N ILE A 227 8.05 5.36 12.23
CA ILE A 227 8.40 4.50 13.37
C ILE A 227 8.66 5.40 14.57
N LEU A 228 7.93 5.14 15.66
CA LEU A 228 8.02 5.87 16.91
C LEU A 228 8.74 5.01 17.95
N GLU A 229 9.74 5.56 18.64
CA GLU A 229 10.45 4.90 19.73
C GLU A 229 10.19 5.63 21.06
N LYS A 230 9.87 4.87 22.11
CA LYS A 230 9.76 5.38 23.49
C LYS A 230 10.14 4.29 24.48
N ASN A 231 11.04 4.59 25.42
CA ASN A 231 11.54 3.69 26.44
C ASN A 231 12.07 2.37 25.85
N GLY A 232 12.74 2.43 24.70
CA GLY A 232 13.27 1.26 23.99
C GLY A 232 12.22 0.38 23.28
N LEU A 233 10.95 0.78 23.27
CA LEU A 233 9.89 0.12 22.53
C LEU A 233 9.50 0.91 21.28
N PHE A 234 8.92 0.22 20.30
CA PHE A 234 8.58 0.75 18.99
C PHE A 234 7.09 0.56 18.63
N THR A 235 6.57 1.43 17.76
CA THR A 235 5.30 1.26 17.02
C THR A 235 5.36 1.97 15.67
N ILE A 236 4.35 1.79 14.82
CA ILE A 236 4.19 2.49 13.55
C ILE A 236 2.95 3.40 13.58
N TYR A 237 3.12 4.68 13.32
CA TYR A 237 2.03 5.66 13.21
C TYR A 237 1.76 6.02 11.74
N PRO A 238 0.50 6.13 11.27
CA PRO A 238 -0.74 6.06 12.06
C PRO A 238 -1.25 4.63 12.32
N ASN A 239 -0.81 3.66 11.53
CA ASN A 239 -1.46 2.34 11.41
C ASN A 239 -1.58 1.54 12.71
N LEU A 240 -0.57 1.57 13.58
CA LEU A 240 -0.51 0.81 14.84
C LEU A 240 -0.71 1.72 16.06
N GLY A 241 -1.13 2.97 15.85
CA GLY A 241 -1.37 3.95 16.90
C GLY A 241 -0.10 4.62 17.44
N LYS A 242 -0.22 5.20 18.64
CA LYS A 242 0.79 6.10 19.23
C LYS A 242 1.61 5.47 20.36
N ILE A 243 1.23 4.27 20.82
CA ILE A 243 1.79 3.60 21.99
C ILE A 243 2.80 2.55 21.53
N PRO A 244 4.10 2.75 21.78
CA PRO A 244 5.12 1.75 21.48
C PRO A 244 4.96 0.49 22.32
N LYS A 245 4.96 -0.68 21.68
CA LYS A 245 4.79 -1.99 22.35
C LYS A 245 5.74 -3.09 21.84
N TYR A 246 6.36 -2.90 20.69
CA TYR A 246 7.26 -3.90 20.11
C TYR A 246 8.69 -3.64 20.59
N LYS A 247 9.43 -4.70 20.89
CA LYS A 247 10.88 -4.60 21.14
C LYS A 247 11.62 -4.20 19.87
N ARG A 248 11.16 -4.68 18.71
CA ARG A 248 11.64 -4.27 17.38
C ARG A 248 10.48 -4.26 16.40
N ILE A 249 10.47 -3.29 15.50
CA ILE A 249 9.55 -3.28 14.36
C ILE A 249 10.28 -2.75 13.12
N PHE A 250 10.05 -3.38 11.99
CA PHE A 250 10.65 -3.00 10.71
C PHE A 250 9.68 -2.10 9.92
N PRO A 251 10.17 -1.33 8.94
CA PRO A 251 9.29 -0.63 8.02
C PRO A 251 8.33 -1.62 7.35
N TYR A 252 7.16 -1.13 6.94
CA TYR A 252 6.25 -1.96 6.15
C TYR A 252 6.94 -2.48 4.89
N GLU A 253 6.79 -3.77 4.64
CA GLU A 253 6.97 -4.42 3.35
C GLU A 253 5.57 -4.51 2.71
N TYR A 254 5.22 -3.51 1.89
CA TYR A 254 3.87 -3.25 1.40
C TYR A 254 2.82 -3.18 2.53
N PHE A 255 2.08 -4.27 2.79
CA PHE A 255 0.97 -4.31 3.75
C PHE A 255 1.32 -4.93 5.10
N PHE A 256 2.51 -5.55 5.23
CA PHE A 256 2.92 -6.20 6.47
C PHE A 256 4.22 -5.61 7.00
N SER A 257 4.33 -5.49 8.32
CA SER A 257 5.57 -5.13 9.00
C SER A 257 6.04 -6.29 9.85
N ARG A 258 7.33 -6.57 9.82
CA ARG A 258 7.94 -7.58 10.68
C ARG A 258 8.13 -7.02 12.09
N PHE A 259 7.85 -7.80 13.12
CA PHE A 259 8.05 -7.37 14.51
C PHE A 259 8.69 -8.44 15.40
N GLU A 260 9.19 -7.98 16.55
CA GLU A 260 9.58 -8.78 17.71
C GLU A 260 8.97 -8.15 18.98
N THR A 261 8.28 -8.93 19.80
CA THR A 261 7.69 -8.50 21.08
C THR A 261 8.72 -8.54 22.21
N VAL A 262 8.35 -7.99 23.37
CA VAL A 262 9.21 -7.99 24.57
C VAL A 262 9.52 -9.39 25.10
N ASP A 263 8.64 -10.36 24.88
CA ASP A 263 8.82 -11.79 25.19
C ASP A 263 9.52 -12.56 24.04
N ASN A 264 10.17 -11.86 23.11
CA ASN A 264 10.93 -12.40 21.97
C ASN A 264 10.12 -13.19 20.95
N LYS A 265 8.78 -13.14 20.98
CA LYS A 265 7.96 -13.68 19.90
C LYS A 265 8.10 -12.81 18.65
N LYS A 266 8.13 -13.46 17.49
CA LYS A 266 8.29 -12.80 16.19
C LYS A 266 7.05 -13.06 15.34
N GLY A 267 6.77 -12.13 14.43
CA GLY A 267 5.59 -12.22 13.59
C GLY A 267 5.50 -11.11 12.56
N TRP A 268 4.39 -11.11 11.85
CA TRP A 268 3.98 -10.05 10.94
C TRP A 268 2.78 -9.31 11.52
N VAL A 269 2.74 -7.99 11.39
CA VAL A 269 1.57 -7.19 11.72
C VAL A 269 1.07 -6.51 10.46
N ASP A 270 -0.24 -6.59 10.19
CA ASP A 270 -0.84 -5.87 9.09
C ASP A 270 -1.08 -4.39 9.44
N ARG A 271 -1.51 -3.60 8.46
CA ARG A 271 -1.80 -2.17 8.65
C ARG A 271 -2.99 -1.85 9.54
N ASN A 272 -3.76 -2.87 9.96
CA ASN A 272 -4.86 -2.75 10.91
C ASN A 272 -4.46 -3.17 12.33
N GLY A 273 -3.21 -3.58 12.53
CA GLY A 273 -2.71 -4.05 13.82
C GLY A 273 -3.02 -5.51 14.14
N ILE A 274 -3.45 -6.31 13.16
CA ILE A 274 -3.63 -7.76 13.35
C ILE A 274 -2.25 -8.42 13.31
N GLU A 275 -1.92 -9.14 14.37
CA GLU A 275 -0.64 -9.83 14.54
C GLU A 275 -0.73 -11.30 14.12
N TYR A 276 0.29 -11.75 13.39
CA TYR A 276 0.46 -13.11 12.88
C TYR A 276 1.81 -13.63 13.37
N TYR A 277 1.79 -14.36 14.48
CA TYR A 277 2.99 -14.92 15.07
C TYR A 277 3.55 -16.06 14.23
N ASP A 278 4.88 -16.14 14.17
CA ASP A 278 5.59 -17.30 13.63
C ASP A 278 5.26 -18.56 14.43
N ASN A 279 5.31 -19.69 13.75
CA ASN A 279 5.17 -21.01 14.38
C ASN A 279 6.54 -21.50 14.85
#